data_AF-A0A918Q959-F1
#
_entry.id   AF-A0A918Q959-F1
#
_cell.length_a   1.000
_cell.length_b   1.000
_cell.length_c   1.000
_cell.angle_alpha   90.00
_cell.angle_beta   90.00
_cell.angle_gamma   90.00
#
_symmetry.space_group_name_H-M   'P 1'
#
loop_
_entity.id
_entity.type
_entity.pdbx_description
1 polymer ?
#
loop_
_entity_poly.entity_id
_entity_poly.type
_entity_poly.pdbx_seq_one_letter_code
_entity_poly.pdbx_strand_id
1 'polypeptide(L)' 'MKFTHKQRKITFGLLMAFFMAFTMSFLMVLINVGLTPFFLSIWMKSFALGFAVAVPTSMLAAPLSQKLINKLAPHE' A
#
# COMPACT_ATOMS: atom_id res chain seq x y z
N MET A 1 -20.63 -24.58 -5.70
CA MET A 1 -20.27 -23.15 -5.88
C MET A 1 -18.90 -23.10 -6.57
N LYS A 2 -18.86 -22.88 -7.89
CA LYS A 2 -17.64 -23.03 -8.70
C LYS A 2 -16.75 -21.78 -8.54
N PHE A 3 -15.70 -21.86 -7.72
CA PHE A 3 -14.70 -20.80 -7.57
C PHE A 3 -13.84 -20.71 -8.83
N THR A 4 -14.06 -19.67 -9.64
CA THR A 4 -13.32 -19.42 -10.88
C THR A 4 -11.89 -18.98 -10.55
N HIS A 5 -10.88 -19.57 -11.19
CA HIS A 5 -9.44 -19.28 -11.01
C HIS A 5 -9.08 -17.78 -11.02
N LYS A 6 -9.86 -16.96 -11.73
CA LYS A 6 -9.67 -15.51 -11.84
C LYS A 6 -10.03 -14.76 -10.56
N GLN A 7 -11.10 -15.17 -9.87
CA GLN A 7 -11.52 -14.58 -8.59
C GLN A 7 -10.54 -14.96 -7.49
N ARG A 8 -10.04 -16.20 -7.48
CA ARG A 8 -9.07 -16.66 -6.48
C ARG A 8 -7.77 -15.84 -6.50
N LYS A 9 -7.24 -15.51 -7.69
CA LYS A 9 -6.05 -14.65 -7.83
C LYS A 9 -6.30 -13.22 -7.36
N ILE A 10 -7.46 -12.64 -7.71
CA ILE A 10 -7.80 -11.27 -7.30
C ILE A 10 -8.01 -11.21 -5.79
N THR A 11 -8.78 -12.15 -5.21
CA THR A 11 -9.01 -12.20 -3.77
C THR A 11 -7.72 -12.48 -3.01
N PHE A 12 -6.84 -13.36 -3.51
CA PHE A 12 -5.54 -13.62 -2.89
C PHE A 12 -4.64 -12.37 -2.93
N GLY A 13 -4.54 -11.70 -4.08
CA GLY A 13 -3.78 -10.46 -4.21
C GLY A 13 -4.34 -9.33 -3.34
N LEU A 14 -5.66 -9.18 -3.28
CA LEU A 14 -6.33 -8.20 -2.43
C LEU A 14 -6.06 -8.48 -0.95
N LEU A 15 -6.22 -9.73 -0.52
CA LEU A 15 -5.99 -10.15 0.87
C LEU A 15 -4.52 -9.95 1.25
N MET A 16 -3.60 -10.29 0.35
CA MET A 16 -2.17 -10.13 0.56
C MET A 16 -1.76 -8.66 0.65
N ALA A 17 -2.26 -7.80 -0.25
CA ALA A 17 -2.04 -6.35 -0.19
C ALA A 17 -2.66 -5.74 1.07
N PHE A 18 -3.85 -6.20 1.46
CA PHE A 18 -4.52 -5.77 2.68
C PHE A 18 -3.70 -6.12 3.93
N PHE A 19 -3.26 -7.38 4.06
CA PHE A 19 -2.41 -7.81 5.17
C PHE A 19 -1.09 -7.04 5.20
N MET A 20 -0.45 -6.85 4.06
CA MET A 20 0.81 -6.13 3.99
C MET A 20 0.67 -4.68 4.45
N ALA A 21 -0.37 -3.97 3.98
CA ALA A 21 -0.63 -2.59 4.36
C ALA A 21 -1.09 -2.47 5.83
N PHE A 22 -1.91 -3.41 6.29
CA PHE A 22 -2.38 -3.48 7.68
C PHE A 22 -1.21 -3.68 8.65
N THR A 23 -0.38 -4.70 8.40
CA THR A 23 0.76 -5.03 9.26
C THR A 23 1.84 -3.95 9.23
N MET A 24 2.20 -3.42 8.05
CA MET A 24 3.21 -2.36 7.97
C MET A 24 2.75 -1.08 8.66
N SER A 25 1.50 -0.67 8.48
CA SER A 25 0.97 0.50 9.17
C SER A 25 0.94 0.27 10.69
N PHE A 26 0.54 -0.93 11.12
CA PHE A 26 0.44 -1.26 12.55
C PHE A 26 1.81 -1.23 13.23
N LEU A 27 2.80 -1.88 12.61
CA LEU A 27 4.17 -1.91 13.12
C LEU A 27 4.81 -0.51 13.11
N MET A 28 4.59 0.29 12.07
CA MET A 28 5.11 1.65 12.01
C MET A 28 4.60 2.52 13.16
N VAL A 29 3.29 2.46 13.45
CA VAL A 29 2.70 3.20 14.57
C VAL A 29 3.17 2.62 15.91
N LEU A 30 3.33 1.30 16.00
CA LEU A 30 3.80 0.65 17.22
C LEU A 30 5.23 1.06 17.56
N ILE A 31 6.11 1.13 16.55
CA ILE A 31 7.51 1.51 16.70
C ILE A 31 7.66 3.02 16.97
N ASN A 32 6.87 3.87 16.29
CA ASN A 32 7.00 5.33 16.42
C ASN A 32 6.28 5.92 17.64
N VAL A 33 5.11 5.37 18.01
CA VAL A 33 4.23 5.95 19.04
C VAL A 33 4.14 5.06 20.28
N GLY A 34 4.36 3.74 20.14
CA GLY A 34 4.16 2.77 21.23
C GLY A 34 2.69 2.44 21.49
N LEU A 35 2.45 1.48 22.40
CA LEU A 35 1.11 1.06 22.83
C LEU A 35 0.49 2.11 23.75
N THR A 36 -0.14 3.12 23.14
CA THR A 36 -0.93 4.15 23.84
C THR A 36 -2.43 3.83 23.77
N PRO A 37 -3.27 4.37 24.69
CA PRO A 37 -4.73 4.17 24.63
C PRO A 37 -5.36 4.64 23.32
N PHE A 38 -4.74 5.62 22.66
CA PHE A 38 -5.17 6.17 21.37
C PHE A 38 -4.52 5.49 20.17
N PHE A 39 -3.69 4.46 20.38
CA PHE A 39 -2.92 3.78 19.34
C PHE A 39 -3.79 3.40 18.14
N LEU A 40 -4.94 2.77 18.38
CA LEU A 40 -5.81 2.29 17.30
C LEU A 40 -6.41 3.46 16.48
N SER A 41 -6.70 4.58 17.15
CA SER A 41 -7.23 5.79 16.52
C SER A 41 -6.18 6.49 15.67
N ILE A 42 -4.95 6.61 16.20
CA ILE A 42 -3.79 7.15 15.47
C ILE A 42 -3.48 6.26 14.28
N TRP A 43 -3.48 4.95 14.46
CA TRP A 43 -3.20 3.98 13.42
C TRP A 43 -4.21 4.05 12.27
N MET A 44 -5.51 4.04 12.56
CA MET A 44 -6.55 4.19 11.54
C MET A 44 -6.43 5.51 10.79
N LYS A 45 -6.14 6.62 11.50
CA LYS A 45 -6.00 7.95 10.90
C LYS A 45 -4.76 8.04 10.00
N SER A 46 -3.62 7.51 10.45
CA SER A 46 -2.38 7.43 9.68
C SER A 46 -2.50 6.50 8.47
N PHE A 47 -3.17 5.36 8.63
CA PHE A 47 -3.45 4.44 7.54
C PHE A 47 -4.33 5.09 6.46
N ALA A 48 -5.44 5.72 6.86
CA ALA A 48 -6.36 6.38 5.94
C ALA A 48 -5.69 7.57 5.23
N LEU A 49 -4.93 8.40 5.97
CA LEU A 49 -4.20 9.52 5.39
C LEU A 49 -3.11 9.03 4.43
N GLY A 50 -2.33 8.03 4.84
CA GLY A 50 -1.27 7.43 4.02
C GLY A 50 -1.83 6.81 2.75
N PHE A 51 -2.95 6.09 2.82
CA PHE A 51 -3.62 5.54 1.65
C PHE A 51 -4.17 6.64 0.73
N ALA A 52 -4.81 7.67 1.29
CA ALA A 52 -5.34 8.80 0.54
C ALA A 52 -4.24 9.61 -0.17
N VAL A 53 -3.04 9.70 0.40
CA VAL A 53 -1.88 10.36 -0.24
C VAL A 53 -1.17 9.42 -1.22
N ALA A 54 -1.09 8.12 -0.93
CA ALA A 54 -0.41 7.14 -1.78
C ALA A 54 -1.08 6.99 -3.15
N VAL A 55 -2.42 7.04 -3.22
CA VAL A 55 -3.16 6.94 -4.50
C VAL A 55 -2.77 8.04 -5.49
N PRO A 56 -2.94 9.35 -5.20
CA PRO A 56 -2.55 10.41 -6.12
C PRO A 56 -1.03 10.44 -6.35
N THR A 57 -0.24 10.15 -5.31
CA THR A 57 1.22 10.05 -5.46
C THR A 57 1.60 8.95 -6.44
N SER A 58 0.95 7.79 -6.41
CA SER A 58 1.21 6.69 -7.34
C SER A 58 0.83 7.02 -8.78
N MET A 59 -0.28 7.76 -8.98
CA MET A 59 -0.70 8.22 -10.31
C MET A 59 0.31 9.18 -10.94
N LEU A 60 0.97 10.01 -10.13
CA LEU A 60 2.04 10.91 -10.59
C LEU A 60 3.40 10.20 -10.66
N ALA A 61 3.69 9.31 -9.72
CA ALA A 61 4.94 8.57 -9.64
C ALA A 61 5.07 7.54 -10.77
N ALA A 62 3.98 6.96 -11.28
CA ALA A 62 4.01 6.02 -12.39
C ALA A 62 4.61 6.64 -13.68
N PRO A 63 4.09 7.76 -14.23
CA PRO A 63 4.67 8.39 -15.41
C PRO A 63 6.07 8.98 -15.14
N LEU A 64 6.33 9.46 -13.91
CA LEU A 64 7.66 9.93 -13.53
C LEU A 64 8.69 8.81 -13.53
N SER A 65 8.34 7.65 -12.96
CA SER A 65 9.18 6.46 -12.94
C SER A 65 9.45 5.98 -14.36
N GLN A 66 8.43 5.96 -15.24
CA GLN A 66 8.64 5.61 -16.64
C GLN A 66 9.56 6.59 -17.37
N LYS A 67 9.41 7.91 -17.15
CA LYS A 67 10.32 8.91 -17.70
C LYS A 67 11.76 8.73 -17.20
N LEU A 68 11.94 8.42 -15.92
CA LEU A 68 13.24 8.17 -15.31
C LEU A 68 13.88 6.90 -15.88
N ILE A 69 13.12 5.80 -15.97
CA ILE A 69 13.58 4.54 -16.55
C ILE A 69 13.98 4.76 -18.02
N ASN A 70 13.18 5.44 -18.82
CA ASN A 70 13.51 5.75 -20.22
C ASN A 70 14.75 6.66 -20.36
N LYS A 71 15.07 7.48 -19.35
CA LYS A 71 16.24 8.36 -19.35
C LYS A 71 17.51 7.67 -18.84
N LEU A 72 17.37 6.69 -17.94
CA LEU A 72 18.48 5.95 -17.32
C LEU A 72 18.84 4.67 -18.09
N ALA A 73 17.85 4.04 -18.71
CA ALA A 73 17.99 2.92 -19.62
C ALA A 73 17.21 3.24 -20.91
N PRO A 74 17.66 4.22 -21.72
CA PRO A 74 17.19 4.30 -23.09
C PRO A 74 17.61 2.99 -23.76
N HIS A 75 16.63 2.12 -24.01
CA HIS A 75 16.69 0.91 -24.84
C HIS A 75 18.08 0.55 -25.40
N GLU A 76 18.57 -0.63 -25.02
CA GLU A 76 19.12 -1.52 -26.05
C GLU A 76 18.00 -1.88 -27.04
#